data_AF-J9VPC7-F1
#
_entry.id   AF-J9VPC7-F1
#
_cell.length_a   1.000
_cell.length_b   1.000
_cell.length_c   1.000
_cell.angle_alpha   90.00
_cell.angle_beta   90.00
_cell.angle_gamma   90.00
#
_symmetry.space_group_name_H-M   'P 1'
#
loop_
_entity.id
_entity.type
_entity.pdbx_description
1 polymer ?
#
loop_
_entity_poly.entity_id
_entity_poly.type
_entity_poly.pdbx_seq_one_letter_code
_entity_poly.pdbx_strand_id
1 'polypeptide(L)'
;MARSKKGGQSSTSSKQAPPPQSSNQPHDAASLIEKAHTLLAQSNFELAIKFLERALEVEPTHAEAKELLGIAELEGGDAERGRECLIQLLPPHAPEAPAHPSPYLYLAQSAENPQEALGYYTTAAAMLEKIISAEEEEAREKGKQVSEGEEFEDAVGEERKMAVNALLAMIEIWMSDLCMEESAEGNCDALISRALSISPNDPEARLSLASIRMSQSRFDEAKAIAMRLYNDFEGREPFDPILPPLPARLALARLLLEHHEHLAALDIVSTIREEDTLNVEGAYLEGWALYLRAEALIENPALIQSDPAPTSAPGEDLEESEEPMSAEECLSEAMRSLIECAKLYADEDYLDEGIGAHVAELLEELEKRGVTPAMNDVEDDEDVEMQG
;
A
#
# COMPACT_ATOMS: atom_id res chain seq x y z
N MET A 1 -4.43 -80.51 42.99
CA MET A 1 -4.23 -79.21 43.68
C MET A 1 -3.00 -78.55 43.09
N ALA A 2 -3.11 -77.25 42.77
CA ALA A 2 -2.06 -76.23 42.62
C ALA A 2 -0.77 -76.54 41.80
N ARG A 3 -0.11 -75.64 41.07
CA ARG A 3 -0.30 -74.31 40.42
C ARG A 3 1.14 -73.92 39.98
N SER A 4 1.28 -73.05 38.97
CA SER A 4 2.51 -72.33 38.54
C SER A 4 3.54 -73.16 37.75
N LYS A 5 4.17 -72.68 36.66
CA LYS A 5 4.40 -71.30 36.17
C LYS A 5 4.65 -71.32 34.64
N LYS A 6 4.31 -70.20 34.00
CA LYS A 6 4.46 -69.86 32.56
C LYS A 6 5.89 -69.43 32.19
N GLY A 7 6.17 -69.51 30.87
CA GLY A 7 7.12 -68.69 30.10
C GLY A 7 8.00 -69.58 29.20
N GLY A 8 8.10 -69.44 27.87
CA GLY A 8 7.63 -68.46 26.90
C GLY A 8 8.65 -68.45 25.76
N GLN A 9 8.26 -68.82 24.54
CA GLN A 9 9.04 -68.57 23.33
C GLN A 9 8.13 -68.20 22.16
N SER A 10 8.64 -67.26 21.38
CA SER A 10 8.01 -66.45 20.34
C SER A 10 7.74 -67.19 19.03
N SER A 11 6.64 -66.85 18.38
CA SER A 11 6.52 -66.94 16.92
C SER A 11 5.74 -65.73 16.39
N THR A 12 6.42 -65.01 15.50
CA THR A 12 6.05 -63.83 14.74
C THR A 12 4.74 -63.99 13.95
N SER A 13 3.81 -63.03 14.08
CA SER A 13 2.76 -62.78 13.09
C SER A 13 2.87 -61.34 12.59
N SER A 14 3.28 -61.18 11.33
CA SER A 14 3.23 -59.92 10.59
C SER A 14 1.78 -59.45 10.48
N LYS A 15 1.42 -58.38 11.18
CA LYS A 15 0.18 -57.63 10.89
C LYS A 15 0.44 -56.80 9.63
N GLN A 16 -0.23 -57.17 8.54
CA GLN A 16 -0.32 -56.32 7.35
C GLN A 16 -0.94 -54.98 7.76
N ALA A 17 -0.27 -53.88 7.41
CA ALA A 17 -0.86 -52.56 7.42
C ALA A 17 -2.01 -52.52 6.41
N PRO A 18 -3.12 -51.80 6.68
CA PRO A 18 -4.14 -51.58 5.68
C PRO A 18 -3.54 -50.82 4.48
N PRO A 19 -4.03 -51.06 3.25
CA PRO A 19 -3.52 -50.36 2.09
C PRO A 19 -3.81 -48.85 2.23
N PRO A 20 -2.99 -47.98 1.60
CA PRO A 20 -3.29 -46.56 1.56
C PRO A 20 -4.65 -46.38 0.88
N GLN A 21 -5.59 -45.76 1.59
CA GLN A 21 -6.83 -45.31 1.00
C GLN A 21 -6.48 -44.17 0.04
N SER A 22 -6.24 -44.49 -1.23
CA SER A 22 -6.34 -43.49 -2.28
C SER A 22 -7.80 -43.07 -2.35
N SER A 23 -8.13 -41.90 -1.80
CA SER A 23 -9.43 -41.25 -1.97
C SER A 23 -9.57 -40.81 -3.43
N ASN A 24 -9.85 -41.76 -4.31
CA ASN A 24 -10.23 -41.50 -5.70
C ASN A 24 -11.70 -41.09 -5.71
N GLN A 25 -12.02 -39.94 -5.10
CA GLN A 25 -13.26 -39.26 -5.46
C GLN A 25 -13.02 -38.58 -6.81
N PRO A 26 -13.92 -38.73 -7.79
CA PRO A 26 -13.92 -37.85 -8.94
C PRO A 26 -14.18 -36.44 -8.40
N HIS A 27 -13.12 -35.63 -8.30
CA HIS A 27 -13.27 -34.22 -8.01
C HIS A 27 -13.98 -33.60 -9.22
N ASP A 28 -15.22 -33.19 -9.02
CA ASP A 28 -15.94 -32.36 -9.97
C ASP A 28 -15.27 -30.97 -10.06
N ALA A 29 -15.58 -30.22 -11.12
CA ALA A 29 -14.97 -28.91 -11.33
C ALA A 29 -15.20 -27.98 -10.11
N ALA A 30 -16.37 -28.04 -9.50
CA ALA A 30 -16.73 -27.22 -8.34
C ALA A 30 -15.81 -27.47 -7.13
N SER A 31 -15.54 -28.72 -6.74
CA SER A 31 -14.64 -29.01 -5.61
C SER A 31 -13.18 -28.63 -5.88
N LEU A 32 -12.75 -28.67 -7.15
CA LEU A 32 -11.42 -28.21 -7.55
C LEU A 32 -11.31 -26.68 -7.46
N ILE A 33 -12.35 -25.95 -7.86
CA ILE A 33 -12.43 -24.49 -7.78
C ILE A 33 -12.47 -24.03 -6.32
N GLU A 34 -13.27 -24.67 -5.46
CA GLU A 34 -13.30 -24.37 -4.02
C GLU A 34 -11.92 -24.56 -3.37
N LYS A 35 -11.20 -25.61 -3.79
CA LYS A 35 -9.83 -25.83 -3.34
C LYS A 35 -8.87 -24.75 -3.85
N ALA A 36 -9.04 -24.31 -5.10
CA ALA A 36 -8.25 -23.23 -5.69
C ALA A 36 -8.46 -21.90 -4.95
N HIS A 37 -9.70 -21.53 -4.60
CA HIS A 37 -10.00 -20.36 -3.76
C HIS A 37 -9.22 -20.38 -2.45
N THR A 38 -9.20 -21.53 -1.75
CA THR A 38 -8.43 -21.69 -0.51
C THR A 38 -6.93 -21.48 -0.73
N LEU A 39 -6.40 -21.95 -1.86
CA LEU A 39 -4.97 -21.82 -2.19
C LEU A 39 -4.60 -20.40 -2.59
N LEU A 40 -5.47 -19.70 -3.32
CA LEU A 40 -5.33 -18.28 -3.66
C LEU A 40 -5.32 -17.41 -2.40
N ALA A 41 -6.24 -17.66 -1.45
CA ALA A 41 -6.25 -16.98 -0.16
C ALA A 41 -4.98 -17.24 0.69
N GLN A 42 -4.20 -18.27 0.35
CA GLN A 42 -2.92 -18.60 0.98
C GLN A 42 -1.72 -18.15 0.14
N SER A 43 -1.96 -17.41 -0.95
CA SER A 43 -0.95 -17.02 -1.95
C SER A 43 -0.15 -18.19 -2.52
N ASN A 44 -0.75 -19.40 -2.55
CA ASN A 44 -0.13 -20.60 -3.10
C ASN A 44 -0.54 -20.76 -4.56
N PHE A 45 -0.04 -19.85 -5.39
CA PHE A 45 -0.44 -19.69 -6.79
C PHE A 45 -0.09 -20.93 -7.62
N GLU A 46 1.09 -21.53 -7.43
CA GLU A 46 1.53 -22.68 -8.22
C GLU A 46 0.66 -23.90 -8.02
N LEU A 47 0.11 -24.08 -6.81
CA LEU A 47 -0.84 -25.17 -6.55
C LEU A 47 -2.25 -24.79 -7.00
N ALA A 48 -2.68 -23.54 -6.80
CA ALA A 48 -3.98 -23.06 -7.27
C ALA A 48 -4.12 -23.27 -8.79
N ILE A 49 -3.11 -22.89 -9.56
CA ILE A 49 -3.03 -23.09 -11.01
C ILE A 49 -3.29 -24.55 -11.39
N LYS A 50 -2.63 -25.52 -10.74
CA LYS A 50 -2.81 -26.96 -11.03
C LYS A 50 -4.24 -27.44 -10.77
N PHE A 51 -4.89 -26.94 -9.72
CA PHE A 51 -6.28 -27.28 -9.42
C PHE A 51 -7.23 -26.67 -10.46
N LEU A 52 -6.97 -25.44 -10.90
CA LEU A 52 -7.78 -24.73 -11.89
C LEU A 52 -7.62 -25.33 -13.30
N GLU A 53 -6.41 -25.66 -13.72
CA GLU A 53 -6.15 -26.43 -14.94
C GLU A 53 -6.93 -27.74 -14.93
N ARG A 54 -6.89 -28.48 -13.81
CA ARG A 54 -7.65 -29.71 -13.66
C ARG A 54 -9.16 -29.49 -13.70
N ALA A 55 -9.66 -28.37 -13.16
CA ALA A 55 -11.07 -28.00 -13.24
C ALA A 55 -11.48 -27.75 -14.70
N LEU A 56 -10.63 -27.05 -15.47
CA LEU A 56 -10.86 -26.77 -16.89
C LEU A 56 -10.68 -28.00 -17.79
N GLU A 57 -9.90 -29.01 -17.39
CA GLU A 57 -9.91 -30.32 -18.06
C GLU A 57 -11.26 -31.03 -17.93
N VAL A 58 -11.95 -30.84 -16.79
CA VAL A 58 -13.28 -31.41 -16.53
C VAL A 58 -14.38 -30.58 -17.20
N GLU A 59 -14.30 -29.25 -17.12
CA GLU A 59 -15.24 -28.31 -17.70
C GLU A 59 -14.52 -27.16 -18.43
N PRO A 60 -14.17 -27.34 -19.73
CA PRO A 60 -13.33 -26.40 -20.48
C PRO A 60 -13.89 -24.99 -20.67
N THR A 61 -15.19 -24.81 -20.46
CA THR A 61 -15.89 -23.53 -20.65
C THR A 61 -16.34 -22.91 -19.33
N HIS A 62 -15.85 -23.41 -18.18
CA HIS A 62 -16.22 -22.85 -16.88
C HIS A 62 -15.60 -21.46 -16.70
N ALA A 63 -16.44 -20.42 -16.71
CA ALA A 63 -15.99 -19.03 -16.70
C ALA A 63 -15.18 -18.68 -15.42
N GLU A 64 -15.70 -19.04 -14.24
CA GLU A 64 -15.02 -18.75 -12.96
C GLU A 64 -13.66 -19.45 -12.85
N ALA A 65 -13.54 -20.74 -13.19
CA ALA A 65 -12.26 -21.44 -13.17
C ALA A 65 -11.22 -20.78 -14.08
N LYS A 66 -11.66 -20.22 -15.21
CA LYS A 66 -10.80 -19.54 -16.16
C LYS A 66 -10.40 -18.14 -15.70
N GLU A 67 -11.33 -17.42 -15.05
CA GLU A 67 -11.03 -16.16 -14.35
C GLU A 67 -9.98 -16.37 -13.27
N LEU A 68 -10.23 -17.32 -12.36
CA LEU A 68 -9.31 -17.63 -11.27
C LEU A 68 -7.96 -18.12 -11.79
N LEU A 69 -7.93 -18.85 -12.92
CA LEU A 69 -6.66 -19.24 -13.54
C LEU A 69 -5.89 -18.01 -14.02
N GLY A 70 -6.56 -17.08 -14.71
CA GLY A 70 -5.93 -15.84 -15.15
C GLY A 70 -5.36 -15.02 -14.00
N ILE A 71 -6.12 -14.89 -12.91
CA ILE A 71 -5.69 -14.22 -11.68
C ILE A 71 -4.50 -14.95 -11.06
N ALA A 72 -4.57 -16.28 -10.92
CA ALA A 72 -3.50 -17.07 -10.32
C ALA A 72 -2.18 -16.98 -11.09
N GLU A 73 -2.23 -16.94 -12.43
CA GLU A 73 -1.04 -16.79 -13.28
C GLU A 73 -0.46 -15.37 -13.17
N LEU A 74 -1.30 -14.32 -13.14
CA LEU A 74 -0.86 -12.93 -12.93
C LEU A 74 -0.15 -12.77 -11.59
N GLU A 75 -0.79 -13.19 -10.50
CA GLU A 75 -0.24 -13.14 -9.14
C GLU A 75 0.97 -14.08 -8.96
N GLY A 76 1.01 -15.17 -9.72
CA GLY A 76 2.13 -16.11 -9.78
C GLY A 76 3.31 -15.64 -10.64
N GLY A 77 3.19 -14.49 -11.31
CA GLY A 77 4.27 -13.86 -12.08
C GLY A 77 4.31 -14.17 -13.58
N ASP A 78 3.39 -14.97 -14.12
CA ASP A 78 3.24 -15.20 -15.56
C ASP A 78 2.16 -14.25 -16.15
N ALA A 79 2.55 -12.99 -16.31
CA ALA A 79 1.63 -11.93 -16.73
C ALA A 79 1.04 -12.16 -18.14
N GLU A 80 1.84 -12.72 -19.07
CA GLU A 80 1.39 -13.00 -20.43
C GLU A 80 0.28 -14.06 -20.41
N ARG A 81 0.52 -15.20 -19.75
CA ARG A 81 -0.46 -16.29 -19.68
C ARG A 81 -1.70 -15.90 -18.90
N GLY A 82 -1.54 -15.19 -17.79
CA GLY A 82 -2.66 -14.72 -16.99
C GLY A 82 -3.58 -13.78 -17.77
N ARG A 83 -2.98 -12.82 -18.49
CA ARG A 83 -3.73 -11.93 -19.39
C ARG A 83 -4.44 -12.68 -20.50
N GLU A 84 -3.78 -13.63 -21.17
CA GLU A 84 -4.42 -14.46 -22.20
C GLU A 84 -5.65 -15.21 -21.67
N CYS A 85 -5.58 -15.74 -20.45
CA CYS A 85 -6.71 -16.42 -19.82
C CYS A 85 -7.91 -15.49 -19.63
N LEU A 86 -7.66 -14.28 -19.12
CA LEU A 86 -8.70 -13.27 -18.87
C LEU A 86 -9.31 -12.71 -20.17
N ILE A 87 -8.50 -12.44 -21.21
CA ILE A 87 -9.00 -11.97 -22.51
C ILE A 87 -10.00 -12.96 -23.10
N GLN A 88 -9.78 -14.27 -22.91
CA GLN A 88 -10.69 -15.27 -23.42
C GLN A 88 -12.03 -15.33 -22.68
N LEU A 89 -12.24 -14.54 -21.63
CA LEU A 89 -13.55 -14.30 -21.01
C LEU A 89 -14.35 -13.21 -21.72
N LEU A 90 -13.73 -12.45 -22.64
CA LEU A 90 -14.37 -11.37 -23.37
C LEU A 90 -14.86 -11.80 -24.76
N PRO A 91 -15.91 -11.17 -25.33
CA PRO A 91 -16.24 -11.34 -26.73
C PRO A 91 -15.09 -10.93 -27.67
N PRO A 92 -14.86 -11.63 -28.79
CA PRO A 92 -15.66 -12.73 -29.35
C PRO A 92 -15.28 -14.13 -28.83
N HIS A 93 -14.33 -14.25 -27.89
CA HIS A 93 -13.88 -15.54 -27.36
C HIS A 93 -14.92 -16.21 -26.46
N ALA A 94 -15.69 -15.40 -25.73
CA ALA A 94 -16.86 -15.81 -24.97
C ALA A 94 -18.15 -15.23 -25.60
N PRO A 95 -19.31 -15.91 -25.47
CA PRO A 95 -20.57 -15.43 -26.00
C PRO A 95 -21.10 -14.19 -25.27
N GLU A 96 -20.79 -14.08 -23.98
CA GLU A 96 -21.20 -12.99 -23.09
C GLU A 96 -19.97 -12.43 -22.39
N ALA A 97 -19.99 -11.13 -22.12
CA ALA A 97 -18.98 -10.47 -21.32
C ALA A 97 -19.10 -10.85 -19.82
N PRO A 98 -18.02 -10.79 -19.04
CA PRO A 98 -18.06 -11.04 -17.61
C PRO A 98 -19.08 -10.15 -16.90
N ALA A 99 -19.83 -10.73 -15.97
CA ALA A 99 -20.81 -10.01 -15.16
C ALA A 99 -20.18 -9.28 -13.96
N HIS A 100 -18.95 -9.64 -13.58
CA HIS A 100 -18.20 -9.06 -12.47
C HIS A 100 -17.09 -8.14 -12.98
N PRO A 101 -16.72 -7.09 -12.23
CA PRO A 101 -15.70 -6.13 -12.63
C PRO A 101 -14.27 -6.67 -12.55
N SER A 102 -14.02 -7.71 -11.73
CA SER A 102 -12.71 -8.30 -11.44
C SER A 102 -11.85 -8.57 -12.69
N PRO A 103 -12.33 -9.29 -13.73
CA PRO A 103 -11.53 -9.55 -14.93
C PRO A 103 -11.06 -8.27 -15.63
N TYR A 104 -11.89 -7.22 -15.63
CA TYR A 104 -11.53 -5.94 -16.22
C TYR A 104 -10.49 -5.20 -15.40
N LEU A 105 -10.55 -5.25 -14.06
CA LEU A 105 -9.53 -4.63 -13.21
C LEU A 105 -8.15 -5.27 -13.43
N TYR A 106 -8.07 -6.60 -13.46
CA TYR A 106 -6.81 -7.32 -13.73
C TYR A 106 -6.30 -7.10 -15.16
N LEU A 107 -7.19 -7.05 -16.15
CA LEU A 107 -6.81 -6.73 -17.53
C LEU A 107 -6.30 -5.29 -17.65
N ALA A 108 -6.82 -4.36 -16.85
CA ALA A 108 -6.35 -2.98 -16.85
C ALA A 108 -4.93 -2.86 -16.29
N GLN A 109 -4.62 -3.58 -15.21
CA GLN A 109 -3.28 -3.62 -14.61
C GLN A 109 -2.25 -4.34 -15.48
N SER A 110 -2.68 -5.30 -16.30
CA SER A 110 -1.81 -6.06 -17.23
C SER A 110 -1.87 -5.54 -18.67
N ALA A 111 -2.47 -4.37 -18.90
CA ALA A 111 -2.64 -3.81 -20.23
C ALA A 111 -1.29 -3.48 -20.90
N GLU A 112 -1.25 -3.59 -22.23
CA GLU A 112 -0.01 -3.34 -23.00
C GLU A 112 0.25 -1.85 -23.23
N ASN A 113 -0.77 -1.01 -23.05
CA ASN A 113 -0.71 0.43 -23.30
C ASN A 113 -1.75 1.19 -22.45
N PRO A 114 -1.55 2.50 -22.20
CA PRO A 114 -2.44 3.29 -21.36
C PRO A 114 -3.88 3.38 -21.88
N GLN A 115 -4.11 3.40 -23.20
CA GLN A 115 -5.48 3.47 -23.74
C GLN A 115 -6.26 2.18 -23.51
N GLU A 116 -5.61 1.03 -23.62
CA GLU A 116 -6.19 -0.27 -23.28
C GLU A 116 -6.54 -0.32 -21.78
N ALA A 117 -5.61 0.09 -20.91
CA ALA A 117 -5.83 0.17 -19.47
C ALA A 117 -7.06 1.04 -19.13
N LEU A 118 -7.12 2.24 -19.70
CA LEU A 118 -8.26 3.16 -19.53
C LEU A 118 -9.58 2.54 -19.99
N GLY A 119 -9.58 1.77 -21.08
CA GLY A 119 -10.78 1.09 -21.59
C GLY A 119 -11.31 0.05 -20.59
N TYR A 120 -10.43 -0.76 -20.03
CA TYR A 120 -10.79 -1.76 -19.03
C TYR A 120 -11.20 -1.13 -17.70
N TYR A 121 -10.44 -0.16 -17.16
CA TYR A 121 -10.82 0.56 -15.95
C TYR A 121 -12.15 1.30 -16.10
N THR A 122 -12.40 1.94 -17.25
CA THR A 122 -13.69 2.61 -17.51
C THR A 122 -14.84 1.62 -17.42
N THR A 123 -14.67 0.43 -17.98
CA THR A 123 -15.68 -0.63 -17.95
C THR A 123 -15.92 -1.12 -16.52
N ALA A 124 -14.84 -1.43 -15.78
CA ALA A 124 -14.91 -1.87 -14.40
C ALA A 124 -15.57 -0.82 -13.48
N ALA A 125 -15.14 0.45 -13.57
CA ALA A 125 -15.69 1.54 -12.77
C ALA A 125 -17.19 1.74 -13.04
N ALA A 126 -17.63 1.69 -14.30
CA ALA A 126 -19.06 1.80 -14.63
C ALA A 126 -19.88 0.62 -14.08
N MET A 127 -19.32 -0.58 -14.03
CA MET A 127 -19.97 -1.73 -13.39
C MET A 127 -20.08 -1.53 -11.89
N LEU A 128 -19.00 -1.11 -11.23
CA LEU A 128 -18.97 -0.87 -9.78
C LEU A 128 -19.90 0.25 -9.35
N GLU A 129 -19.91 1.39 -10.06
CA GLU A 129 -20.83 2.50 -9.80
C GLU A 129 -22.30 2.07 -9.91
N LYS A 130 -22.62 1.16 -10.84
CA LYS A 130 -23.96 0.59 -10.96
C LYS A 130 -24.31 -0.31 -9.79
N ILE A 131 -23.36 -1.12 -9.29
CA ILE A 131 -23.56 -1.96 -8.10
C ILE A 131 -23.82 -1.08 -6.88
N ILE A 132 -22.95 -0.09 -6.65
CA ILE A 132 -23.07 0.88 -5.54
C ILE A 132 -24.44 1.59 -5.58
N SER A 133 -24.86 2.07 -6.76
CA SER A 133 -26.16 2.75 -6.90
C SER A 133 -27.35 1.82 -6.59
N ALA A 134 -27.26 0.53 -6.96
CA ALA A 134 -28.31 -0.43 -6.64
C ALA A 134 -28.40 -0.72 -5.13
N GLU A 135 -27.25 -0.84 -4.46
CA GLU A 135 -27.16 -1.03 -3.01
C GLU A 135 -27.70 0.17 -2.24
N GLU A 136 -27.39 1.39 -2.67
CA GLU A 136 -27.90 2.63 -2.07
C GLU A 136 -29.43 2.73 -2.17
N GLU A 137 -30.00 2.39 -3.34
CA GLU A 137 -31.45 2.36 -3.53
C GLU A 137 -32.09 1.29 -2.65
N GLU A 138 -31.51 0.09 -2.56
CA GLU A 138 -32.02 -0.97 -1.69
C GLU A 138 -31.94 -0.58 -0.19
N ALA A 139 -30.87 0.08 0.24
CA ALA A 139 -30.72 0.60 1.60
C ALA A 139 -31.78 1.66 1.91
N ARG A 140 -32.05 2.57 0.96
CA ARG A 140 -33.09 3.60 1.08
C ARG A 140 -34.49 3.00 1.18
N GLU A 141 -34.80 2.00 0.37
CA GLU A 141 -36.10 1.30 0.41
C GLU A 141 -36.33 0.56 1.74
N LYS A 142 -35.27 -0.01 2.32
CA LYS A 142 -35.32 -0.70 3.62
C LYS A 142 -35.36 0.26 4.81
N GLY A 143 -35.33 1.57 4.58
CA GLY A 143 -35.35 2.58 5.64
C GLY A 143 -34.13 2.54 6.55
N LYS A 144 -33.00 1.95 6.11
CA LYS A 144 -31.72 2.09 6.80
C LYS A 144 -31.29 3.55 6.65
N GLN A 145 -31.50 4.35 7.68
CA GLN A 145 -30.74 5.59 7.82
C GLN A 145 -29.29 5.17 8.00
N VAL A 146 -28.45 5.47 7.00
CA VAL A 146 -27.01 5.53 7.20
C VAL A 146 -26.79 6.66 8.21
N SER A 147 -26.49 6.31 9.46
CA SER A 147 -26.09 7.30 10.46
C SER A 147 -24.77 7.90 10.01
N GLU A 148 -24.73 9.22 9.87
CA GLU A 148 -23.47 9.95 9.75
C GLU A 148 -22.62 9.66 11.00
N GLY A 149 -21.53 8.91 10.84
CA GLY A 149 -20.40 8.97 11.78
C GLY A 149 -20.11 7.78 12.70
N GLU A 150 -20.62 6.56 12.47
CA GLU A 150 -20.17 5.39 13.23
C GLU A 150 -19.74 4.27 12.27
N GLU A 151 -18.45 3.86 12.36
CA GLU A 151 -17.71 2.84 11.59
C GLU A 151 -17.05 3.32 10.28
N PHE A 152 -15.97 4.10 10.37
CA PHE A 152 -15.20 4.57 9.21
C PHE A 152 -14.47 3.44 8.45
N GLU A 153 -14.36 2.24 9.02
CA GLU A 153 -13.70 1.08 8.38
C GLU A 153 -14.67 -0.02 7.90
N ASP A 154 -15.90 -0.12 8.45
CA ASP A 154 -16.94 -1.04 7.97
C ASP A 154 -17.93 -0.37 6.97
N ALA A 155 -17.86 0.96 6.79
CA ALA A 155 -18.83 1.74 5.98
C ALA A 155 -18.47 1.96 4.50
N VAL A 156 -17.23 1.69 4.07
CA VAL A 156 -16.86 1.74 2.65
C VAL A 156 -16.86 0.30 2.11
N GLY A 157 -17.98 -0.13 1.53
CA GLY A 157 -18.09 -1.46 0.92
C GLY A 157 -16.97 -1.73 -0.09
N GLU A 158 -16.57 -3.00 -0.23
CA GLU A 158 -15.47 -3.43 -1.11
C GLU A 158 -15.60 -2.85 -2.52
N GLU A 159 -16.83 -2.76 -3.04
CA GLU A 159 -17.16 -2.19 -4.34
C GLU A 159 -16.84 -0.69 -4.43
N ARG A 160 -17.07 0.08 -3.37
CA ARG A 160 -16.71 1.51 -3.32
C ARG A 160 -15.20 1.67 -3.38
N LYS A 161 -14.46 0.87 -2.60
CA LYS A 161 -12.99 0.88 -2.62
C LYS A 161 -12.46 0.52 -4.00
N MET A 162 -12.97 -0.55 -4.61
CA MET A 162 -12.60 -0.94 -5.98
C MET A 162 -12.91 0.16 -6.99
N ALA A 163 -14.05 0.86 -6.85
CA ALA A 163 -14.43 1.93 -7.77
C ALA A 163 -13.48 3.13 -7.65
N VAL A 164 -13.19 3.55 -6.42
CA VAL A 164 -12.24 4.64 -6.14
C VAL A 164 -10.86 4.26 -6.70
N ASN A 165 -10.33 3.09 -6.37
CA ASN A 165 -9.02 2.64 -6.85
C ASN A 165 -8.93 2.61 -8.39
N ALA A 166 -9.98 2.14 -9.07
CA ALA A 166 -10.02 2.16 -10.54
C ALA A 166 -9.99 3.59 -11.10
N LEU A 167 -10.71 4.53 -10.48
CA LEU A 167 -10.72 5.93 -10.89
C LEU A 167 -9.37 6.61 -10.62
N LEU A 168 -8.72 6.31 -9.49
CA LEU A 168 -7.38 6.83 -9.16
C LEU A 168 -6.32 6.28 -10.12
N ALA A 169 -6.35 4.99 -10.44
CA ALA A 169 -5.47 4.40 -11.45
C ALA A 169 -5.63 5.07 -12.84
N MET A 170 -6.86 5.42 -13.22
CA MET A 170 -7.09 6.20 -14.45
C MET A 170 -6.48 7.60 -14.37
N ILE A 171 -6.57 8.27 -13.22
CA ILE A 171 -5.94 9.60 -13.00
C ILE A 171 -4.42 9.48 -13.12
N GLU A 172 -3.81 8.46 -12.52
CA GLU A 172 -2.37 8.22 -12.60
C GLU A 172 -1.89 8.07 -14.05
N ILE A 173 -2.61 7.31 -14.88
CA ILE A 173 -2.34 7.19 -16.32
C ILE A 173 -2.39 8.56 -17.02
N TRP A 174 -3.40 9.39 -16.70
CA TRP A 174 -3.50 10.74 -17.26
C TRP A 174 -2.42 11.69 -16.77
N MET A 175 -1.95 11.52 -15.53
CA MET A 175 -0.93 12.36 -14.90
C MET A 175 0.50 11.92 -15.25
N SER A 176 0.67 10.74 -15.84
CA SER A 176 1.97 10.20 -16.25
C SER A 176 2.01 9.93 -17.76
N ASP A 177 1.56 8.77 -18.24
CA ASP A 177 1.67 8.33 -19.64
C ASP A 177 1.02 9.29 -20.63
N LEU A 178 -0.13 9.87 -20.27
CA LEU A 178 -0.94 10.71 -21.17
C LEU A 178 -0.94 12.19 -20.76
N CYS A 179 0.01 12.62 -19.92
CA CYS A 179 0.06 13.99 -19.39
C CYS A 179 0.19 15.10 -20.45
N MET A 180 0.65 14.74 -21.65
CA MET A 180 0.83 15.67 -22.77
C MET A 180 -0.42 15.82 -23.66
N GLU A 181 -1.47 15.04 -23.41
CA GLU A 181 -2.72 15.13 -24.18
C GLU A 181 -3.55 16.34 -23.74
N GLU A 182 -4.15 17.06 -24.70
CA GLU A 182 -4.98 18.26 -24.40
C GLU A 182 -6.18 17.93 -23.48
N SER A 183 -6.62 16.68 -23.46
CA SER A 183 -7.74 16.21 -22.64
C SER A 183 -7.35 15.78 -21.22
N ALA A 184 -6.06 15.68 -20.90
CA ALA A 184 -5.58 15.10 -19.64
C ALA A 184 -6.14 15.82 -18.42
N GLU A 185 -6.00 17.15 -18.36
CA GLU A 185 -6.49 17.97 -17.24
C GLU A 185 -7.99 17.81 -17.01
N GLY A 186 -8.79 17.88 -18.09
CA GLY A 186 -10.24 17.74 -18.02
C GLY A 186 -10.68 16.35 -17.59
N ASN A 187 -9.96 15.30 -18.01
CA ASN A 187 -10.22 13.93 -17.58
C ASN A 187 -9.88 13.74 -16.09
N CYS A 188 -8.74 14.27 -15.61
CA CYS A 188 -8.38 14.24 -14.20
C CYS A 188 -9.46 14.89 -13.31
N ASP A 189 -9.93 16.09 -13.66
CA ASP A 189 -10.97 16.79 -12.90
C ASP A 189 -12.31 16.01 -12.88
N ALA A 190 -12.68 15.37 -13.99
CA ALA A 190 -13.90 14.56 -14.06
C ALA A 190 -13.78 13.28 -13.21
N LEU A 191 -12.64 12.59 -13.29
CA LEU A 191 -12.38 11.35 -12.55
C LEU A 191 -12.29 11.61 -11.04
N ILE A 192 -11.58 12.65 -10.61
CA ILE A 192 -11.43 12.93 -9.18
C ILE A 192 -12.75 13.35 -8.54
N SER A 193 -13.59 14.08 -9.28
CA SER A 193 -14.93 14.44 -8.84
C SER A 193 -15.81 13.20 -8.62
N ARG A 194 -15.67 12.17 -9.47
CA ARG A 194 -16.36 10.89 -9.30
C ARG A 194 -15.84 10.14 -8.07
N ALA A 195 -14.53 10.00 -7.91
CA ALA A 195 -13.92 9.29 -6.79
C ALA A 195 -14.37 9.89 -5.44
N LEU A 196 -14.30 11.22 -5.30
CA LEU A 196 -14.71 11.93 -4.08
C LEU A 196 -16.23 11.93 -3.87
N SER A 197 -17.04 11.68 -4.90
CA SER A 197 -18.49 11.48 -4.73
C SER A 197 -18.82 10.11 -4.14
N ILE A 198 -17.97 9.11 -4.40
CA ILE A 198 -18.12 7.75 -3.88
C ILE A 198 -17.59 7.66 -2.44
N SER A 199 -16.41 8.26 -2.19
CA SER A 199 -15.77 8.30 -0.88
C SER A 199 -15.14 9.68 -0.62
N PRO A 200 -15.87 10.63 0.00
CA PRO A 200 -15.40 12.00 0.20
C PRO A 200 -14.16 12.15 1.09
N ASN A 201 -13.98 11.22 2.01
CA ASN A 201 -12.88 11.25 2.99
C ASN A 201 -11.81 10.20 2.69
N ASP A 202 -11.82 9.58 1.51
CA ASP A 202 -10.75 8.67 1.11
C ASP A 202 -9.41 9.41 1.05
N PRO A 203 -8.37 8.93 1.74
CA PRO A 203 -7.12 9.66 1.83
C PRO A 203 -6.32 9.65 0.52
N GLU A 204 -6.34 8.54 -0.22
CA GLU A 204 -5.66 8.41 -1.51
C GLU A 204 -6.32 9.32 -2.57
N ALA A 205 -7.66 9.38 -2.60
CA ALA A 205 -8.38 10.29 -3.50
C ALA A 205 -8.07 11.76 -3.18
N ARG A 206 -8.08 12.14 -1.90
CA ARG A 206 -7.71 13.50 -1.49
C ARG A 206 -6.26 13.83 -1.83
N LEU A 207 -5.36 12.87 -1.73
CA LEU A 207 -3.96 13.03 -2.14
C LEU A 207 -3.83 13.20 -3.65
N SER A 208 -4.51 12.38 -4.46
CA SER A 208 -4.57 12.53 -5.91
C SER A 208 -5.18 13.89 -6.31
N LEU A 209 -6.20 14.38 -5.60
CA LEU A 209 -6.73 15.73 -5.82
C LEU A 209 -5.64 16.79 -5.61
N ALA A 210 -4.86 16.69 -4.53
CA ALA A 210 -3.77 17.63 -4.29
C ALA A 210 -2.70 17.56 -5.39
N SER A 211 -2.33 16.36 -5.86
CA SER A 211 -1.43 16.17 -7.02
C SER A 211 -1.98 16.77 -8.32
N ILE A 212 -3.30 16.67 -8.57
CA ILE A 212 -3.94 17.35 -9.70
C ILE A 212 -3.85 18.88 -9.54
N ARG A 213 -4.06 19.41 -8.33
CA ARG A 213 -3.91 20.86 -8.09
C ARG A 213 -2.47 21.32 -8.26
N MET A 214 -1.49 20.50 -7.92
CA MET A 214 -0.08 20.75 -8.23
C MET A 214 0.17 20.89 -9.74
N SER A 215 -0.29 19.94 -10.56
CA SER A 215 -0.09 20.00 -12.01
C SER A 215 -0.82 21.18 -12.67
N GLN A 216 -1.96 21.59 -12.11
CA GLN A 216 -2.69 22.80 -12.51
C GLN A 216 -2.07 24.11 -12.00
N SER A 217 -0.90 24.06 -11.33
CA SER A 217 -0.25 25.22 -10.70
C SER A 217 -1.12 25.93 -9.64
N ARG A 218 -2.06 25.22 -9.01
CA ARG A 218 -2.95 25.69 -7.94
C ARG A 218 -2.38 25.31 -6.57
N PHE A 219 -1.17 25.79 -6.30
CA PHE A 219 -0.35 25.41 -5.15
C PHE A 219 -1.03 25.65 -3.79
N ASP A 220 -1.73 26.78 -3.62
CA ASP A 220 -2.43 27.08 -2.36
C ASP A 220 -3.54 26.06 -2.05
N GLU A 221 -4.22 25.57 -3.08
CA GLU A 221 -5.27 24.56 -2.92
C GLU A 221 -4.67 23.18 -2.63
N ALA A 222 -3.59 22.81 -3.32
CA ALA A 222 -2.84 21.58 -3.04
C ALA A 222 -2.35 21.55 -1.59
N LYS A 223 -1.73 22.65 -1.13
CA LYS A 223 -1.28 22.83 0.25
C LYS A 223 -2.42 22.70 1.26
N ALA A 224 -3.55 23.36 0.99
CA ALA A 224 -4.70 23.30 1.89
C ALA A 224 -5.28 21.88 2.01
N ILE A 225 -5.21 21.07 0.95
CA ILE A 225 -5.63 19.67 0.98
C ILE A 225 -4.62 18.82 1.75
N ALA A 226 -3.32 18.97 1.46
CA ALA A 226 -2.25 18.25 2.14
C ALA A 226 -2.28 18.47 3.66
N MET A 227 -2.45 19.72 4.10
CA MET A 227 -2.55 20.05 5.53
C MET A 227 -3.80 19.48 6.18
N ARG A 228 -4.93 19.41 5.47
CA ARG A 228 -6.13 18.74 6.01
C ARG A 228 -5.92 17.25 6.16
N LEU A 229 -5.26 16.60 5.19
CA LEU A 229 -4.89 15.19 5.30
C LEU A 229 -3.96 14.95 6.50
N TYR A 230 -2.91 15.77 6.63
CA TYR A 230 -2.02 15.72 7.79
C TYR A 230 -2.81 15.85 9.11
N ASN A 231 -3.68 16.86 9.24
CA ASN A 231 -4.45 17.07 10.47
C ASN A 231 -5.41 15.92 10.82
N ASP A 232 -5.84 15.12 9.84
CA ASP A 232 -6.65 13.92 10.11
C ASP A 232 -5.82 12.79 10.76
N PHE A 233 -4.49 12.81 10.54
CA PHE A 233 -3.53 11.80 11.00
C PHE A 233 -2.59 12.29 12.10
N GLU A 234 -2.58 13.58 12.41
CA GLU A 234 -1.73 14.16 13.45
C GLU A 234 -1.96 13.46 14.80
N GLY A 235 -0.86 13.04 15.44
CA GLY A 235 -0.89 12.33 16.72
C GLY A 235 -1.35 10.86 16.64
N ARG A 236 -1.42 10.29 15.43
CA ARG A 236 -1.64 8.84 15.26
C ARG A 236 -0.35 8.08 15.44
N GLU A 237 -0.43 7.00 16.20
CA GLU A 237 0.69 6.09 16.40
C GLU A 237 0.96 5.26 15.13
N PRO A 238 2.21 4.79 14.91
CA PRO A 238 2.50 3.82 13.87
C PRO A 238 1.58 2.59 13.99
N PHE A 239 1.26 1.94 12.87
CA PHE A 239 0.33 0.81 12.77
C PHE A 239 -1.14 1.12 13.16
N ASP A 240 -1.54 2.39 13.40
CA ASP A 240 -2.95 2.74 13.55
C ASP A 240 -3.69 2.43 12.22
N PRO A 241 -4.75 1.61 12.23
CA PRO A 241 -5.50 1.23 11.02
C PRO A 241 -6.07 2.40 10.21
N ILE A 242 -6.28 3.56 10.85
CA ILE A 242 -6.76 4.79 10.19
C ILE A 242 -5.69 5.40 9.29
N LEU A 243 -4.40 5.12 9.55
CA LEU A 243 -3.32 5.62 8.71
C LEU A 243 -3.43 5.03 7.30
N PRO A 244 -3.23 5.86 6.26
CA PRO A 244 -3.25 5.36 4.91
C PRO A 244 -2.03 4.45 4.66
N PRO A 245 -2.11 3.58 3.63
CA PRO A 245 -1.03 2.66 3.31
C PRO A 245 0.29 3.42 3.07
N LEU A 246 1.41 2.76 3.33
CA LEU A 246 2.75 3.35 3.31
C LEU A 246 3.03 4.21 2.05
N PRO A 247 2.70 3.78 0.81
CA PRO A 247 2.92 4.60 -0.39
C PRO A 247 2.18 5.96 -0.36
N ALA A 248 0.98 6.01 0.21
CA ALA A 248 0.21 7.23 0.34
C ALA A 248 0.81 8.19 1.38
N ARG A 249 1.37 7.66 2.50
CA ARG A 249 2.10 8.46 3.48
C ARG A 249 3.39 9.04 2.90
N LEU A 250 4.16 8.25 2.14
CA LEU A 250 5.34 8.76 1.41
C LEU A 250 4.97 9.89 0.43
N ALA A 251 3.88 9.71 -0.33
CA ALA A 251 3.38 10.74 -1.23
C ALA A 251 2.89 12.02 -0.49
N LEU A 252 2.23 11.87 0.66
CA LEU A 252 1.85 13.01 1.51
C LEU A 252 3.08 13.75 2.05
N ALA A 253 4.09 13.03 2.55
CA ALA A 253 5.34 13.63 3.05
C ALA A 253 6.04 14.45 1.95
N ARG A 254 6.18 13.92 0.73
CA ARG A 254 6.72 14.65 -0.43
C ARG A 254 5.94 15.94 -0.71
N LEU A 255 4.61 15.86 -0.71
CA LEU A 255 3.76 17.02 -0.97
C LEU A 255 3.86 18.10 0.13
N LEU A 256 3.99 17.69 1.40
CA LEU A 256 4.21 18.61 2.51
C LEU A 256 5.57 19.32 2.37
N LEU A 257 6.63 18.59 1.99
CA LEU A 257 7.96 19.18 1.74
C LEU A 257 7.96 20.17 0.58
N GLU A 258 7.26 19.87 -0.51
CA GLU A 258 7.07 20.78 -1.65
C GLU A 258 6.39 22.11 -1.24
N HIS A 259 5.64 22.09 -0.14
CA HIS A 259 4.96 23.26 0.44
C HIS A 259 5.64 23.86 1.67
N HIS A 260 6.87 23.44 1.95
CA HIS A 260 7.70 23.86 3.09
C HIS A 260 7.11 23.53 4.48
N GLU A 261 6.23 22.53 4.55
CA GLU A 261 5.61 22.06 5.79
C GLU A 261 6.49 20.97 6.43
N HIS A 262 7.70 21.35 6.83
CA HIS A 262 8.75 20.40 7.23
C HIS A 262 8.40 19.61 8.50
N LEU A 263 7.74 20.22 9.49
CA LEU A 263 7.38 19.54 10.74
C LEU A 263 6.27 18.51 10.52
N ALA A 264 5.24 18.88 9.75
CA ALA A 264 4.17 17.95 9.37
C ALA A 264 4.72 16.78 8.53
N ALA A 265 5.68 17.05 7.64
CA ALA A 265 6.35 16.00 6.88
C ALA A 265 7.14 15.06 7.80
N LEU A 266 7.85 15.58 8.80
CA LEU A 266 8.60 14.77 9.78
C LEU A 266 7.69 13.88 10.63
N ASP A 267 6.55 14.40 11.07
CA ASP A 267 5.56 13.63 11.83
C ASP A 267 4.97 12.47 10.99
N ILE A 268 4.68 12.70 9.70
CA ILE A 268 4.27 11.59 8.83
C ILE A 268 5.41 10.59 8.62
N VAL A 269 6.64 11.07 8.41
CA VAL A 269 7.80 10.22 8.16
C VAL A 269 8.18 9.37 9.38
N SER A 270 8.04 9.86 10.61
CA SER A 270 8.32 9.06 11.81
C SER A 270 7.45 7.80 11.84
N THR A 271 6.15 7.92 11.54
CA THR A 271 5.26 6.75 11.44
C THR A 271 5.69 5.76 10.36
N ILE A 272 6.35 6.21 9.29
CA ILE A 272 6.86 5.34 8.22
C ILE A 272 8.12 4.61 8.71
N ARG A 273 9.05 5.34 9.35
CA ARG A 273 10.32 4.81 9.85
C ARG A 273 10.12 3.77 10.95
N GLU A 274 9.12 3.96 11.80
CA GLU A 274 8.77 3.00 12.86
C GLU A 274 8.08 1.74 12.33
N GLU A 275 7.26 1.87 11.27
CA GLU A 275 6.62 0.72 10.63
C GLU A 275 7.60 -0.13 9.82
N ASP A 276 8.49 0.52 9.10
CA ASP A 276 9.46 -0.10 8.19
C ASP A 276 10.82 0.59 8.29
N THR A 277 11.66 0.07 9.17
CA THR A 277 13.02 0.60 9.39
C THR A 277 13.92 0.44 8.16
N LEU A 278 13.59 -0.49 7.25
CA LEU A 278 14.33 -0.73 6.01
C LEU A 278 13.84 0.15 4.84
N ASN A 279 12.86 1.02 5.09
CA ASN A 279 12.33 1.89 4.05
C ASN A 279 13.35 2.96 3.62
N VAL A 280 13.99 2.75 2.46
CA VAL A 280 15.00 3.65 1.89
C VAL A 280 14.43 5.05 1.65
N GLU A 281 13.24 5.15 1.07
CA GLU A 281 12.62 6.45 0.78
C GLU A 281 12.22 7.18 2.07
N GLY A 282 11.72 6.46 3.08
CA GLY A 282 11.45 7.04 4.40
C GLY A 282 12.70 7.65 5.04
N ALA A 283 13.84 6.93 5.03
CA ALA A 283 15.11 7.44 5.56
C ALA A 283 15.59 8.69 4.80
N TYR A 284 15.45 8.66 3.47
CA TYR A 284 15.76 9.81 2.62
C TYR A 284 14.89 11.03 2.96
N LEU A 285 13.57 10.85 3.03
CA LEU A 285 12.63 11.93 3.31
C LEU A 285 12.81 12.51 4.72
N GLU A 286 13.17 11.70 5.71
CA GLU A 286 13.52 12.15 7.06
C GLU A 286 14.72 13.12 7.01
N GLY A 287 15.83 12.65 6.41
CA GLY A 287 17.04 13.44 6.27
C GLY A 287 16.82 14.71 5.46
N TRP A 288 16.04 14.63 4.38
CA TRP A 288 15.72 15.76 3.53
C TRP A 288 14.82 16.80 4.23
N ALA A 289 13.81 16.34 4.97
CA ALA A 289 12.93 17.21 5.74
C ALA A 289 13.69 17.98 6.82
N LEU A 290 14.59 17.30 7.54
CA LEU A 290 15.47 17.92 8.54
C LEU A 290 16.44 18.93 7.93
N TYR A 291 17.03 18.60 6.77
CA TYR A 291 17.90 19.52 6.04
C TYR A 291 17.15 20.81 5.65
N LEU A 292 15.99 20.67 5.01
CA LEU A 292 15.14 21.81 4.62
C LEU A 292 14.67 22.62 5.83
N ARG A 293 14.34 21.96 6.95
CA ARG A 293 14.01 22.61 8.21
C ARG A 293 15.17 23.46 8.70
N ALA A 294 16.40 22.93 8.70
CA ALA A 294 17.57 23.69 9.11
C ALA A 294 17.80 24.93 8.23
N GLU A 295 17.73 24.80 6.91
CA GLU A 295 17.88 25.95 6.00
C GLU A 295 16.81 27.03 6.28
N ALA A 296 15.56 26.63 6.49
CA ALA A 296 14.48 27.56 6.84
C ALA A 296 14.71 28.25 8.20
N LEU A 297 15.24 27.54 9.20
CA LEU A 297 15.58 28.11 10.50
C LEU A 297 16.77 29.10 10.40
N ILE A 298 17.75 28.83 9.54
CA ILE A 298 18.88 29.73 9.28
C ILE A 298 18.39 31.02 8.61
N GLU A 299 17.49 30.90 7.63
CA GLU A 299 16.89 32.05 6.95
C GLU A 299 15.96 32.86 7.86
N ASN A 300 15.18 32.17 8.71
CA ASN A 300 14.23 32.78 9.62
C ASN A 300 14.25 32.09 11.01
N PRO A 301 15.11 32.55 11.93
CA PRO A 301 15.20 31.98 13.29
C PRO A 301 13.93 32.08 14.12
N ALA A 302 12.95 32.90 13.73
CA ALA A 302 11.66 32.98 14.42
C ALA A 302 10.84 31.69 14.28
N LEU A 303 11.12 30.86 13.26
CA LEU A 303 10.45 29.57 13.04
C LEU A 303 10.74 28.52 14.13
N ILE A 304 11.75 28.73 14.99
CA ILE A 304 12.02 27.89 16.16
C ILE A 304 10.88 28.01 17.18
N GLN A 305 10.20 29.15 17.24
CA GLN A 305 9.07 29.35 18.14
C GLN A 305 7.82 28.71 17.51
N SER A 306 7.47 27.50 17.93
CA SER A 306 6.13 26.97 17.70
C SER A 306 5.11 27.78 18.51
N ASP A 307 3.89 27.91 17.98
CA ASP A 307 2.77 28.55 18.67
C ASP A 307 2.65 28.06 20.12
N PRO A 308 2.20 28.91 21.07
CA PRO A 308 2.06 28.50 22.45
C PRO A 308 1.16 27.25 22.50
N ALA A 309 1.68 26.17 23.09
CA ALA A 309 0.95 24.95 23.33
C ALA A 309 -0.47 25.27 23.84
N PRO A 310 -1.51 24.55 23.38
CA PRO A 310 -2.86 24.73 23.91
C PRO A 310 -2.75 24.61 25.42
N THR A 311 -3.21 25.64 26.14
CA THR A 311 -3.15 25.71 27.60
C THR A 311 -3.79 24.45 28.17
N SER A 312 -2.97 23.49 28.61
CA SER A 312 -3.42 22.30 29.29
C SER A 312 -4.11 22.72 30.60
N ALA A 313 -5.20 22.03 30.92
CA ALA A 313 -5.92 22.26 32.17
C ALA A 313 -4.99 21.98 33.36
N PRO A 314 -5.12 22.71 34.48
CA PRO A 314 -4.21 22.54 35.61
C PRO A 314 -4.40 21.15 36.24
N GLY A 315 -3.47 20.22 36.00
CA GLY A 315 -3.45 18.91 36.66
C GLY A 315 -2.81 17.74 35.92
N GLU A 316 -2.39 17.90 34.66
CA GLU A 316 -1.63 16.87 33.94
C GLU A 316 -0.14 17.07 34.18
N ASP A 317 0.56 15.99 34.54
CA ASP A 317 2.01 15.96 34.65
C ASP A 317 2.58 16.39 33.30
N LEU A 318 3.28 17.52 33.28
CA LEU A 318 3.95 18.04 32.09
C LEU A 318 5.00 17.01 31.68
N GLU A 319 4.72 16.24 30.63
CA GLU A 319 5.79 15.69 29.80
C GLU A 319 6.75 16.85 29.49
N GLU A 320 8.06 16.63 29.71
CA GLU A 320 9.07 17.64 29.40
C GLU A 320 8.80 18.12 27.98
N SER A 321 8.41 19.39 27.82
CA SER A 321 8.18 19.94 26.50
C SER A 321 9.50 19.82 25.75
N GLU A 322 9.58 18.89 24.81
CA GLU A 322 10.78 18.72 23.99
C GLU A 322 11.10 20.08 23.37
N GLU A 323 12.28 20.61 23.69
CA GLU A 323 12.70 21.88 23.14
C GLU A 323 12.80 21.74 21.62
N PRO A 324 12.24 22.68 20.84
CA PRO A 324 12.27 22.57 19.38
C PRO A 324 13.73 22.58 18.89
N MET A 325 14.06 21.62 18.02
CA MET A 325 15.40 21.49 17.46
C MET A 325 15.90 22.80 16.83
N SER A 326 17.14 23.15 17.14
CA SER A 326 17.90 24.20 16.48
C SER A 326 18.30 23.80 15.06
N ALA A 327 18.74 24.78 14.26
CA ALA A 327 19.23 24.48 12.91
C ALA A 327 20.46 23.54 12.90
N GLU A 328 21.33 23.64 13.91
CA GLU A 328 22.52 22.78 14.03
C GLU A 328 22.12 21.33 14.35
N GLU A 329 21.16 21.14 15.27
CA GLU A 329 20.60 19.83 15.61
C GLU A 329 19.88 19.22 14.40
N CYS A 330 19.07 20.00 13.67
CA CYS A 330 18.42 19.53 12.45
C CYS A 330 19.45 19.06 11.40
N LEU A 331 20.57 19.78 11.19
CA LEU A 331 21.61 19.32 10.25
C LEU A 331 22.32 18.06 10.74
N SER A 332 22.56 17.95 12.05
CA SER A 332 23.19 16.79 12.69
C SER A 332 22.32 15.53 12.53
N GLU A 333 21.02 15.64 12.77
CA GLU A 333 20.04 14.58 12.56
C GLU A 333 19.86 14.26 11.07
N ALA A 334 19.81 15.28 10.20
CA ALA A 334 19.75 15.08 8.76
C ALA A 334 20.93 14.23 8.27
N MET A 335 22.15 14.55 8.73
CA MET A 335 23.35 13.79 8.36
C MET A 335 23.27 12.35 8.84
N ARG A 336 22.75 12.10 10.06
CA ARG A 336 22.55 10.74 10.58
C ARG A 336 21.59 9.95 9.69
N SER A 337 20.39 10.47 9.41
CA SER A 337 19.38 9.81 8.59
C SER A 337 19.85 9.61 7.15
N LEU A 338 20.61 10.55 6.57
CA LEU A 338 21.17 10.41 5.22
C LEU A 338 22.28 9.34 5.15
N ILE A 339 23.12 9.21 6.18
CA ILE A 339 24.11 8.12 6.28
C ILE A 339 23.39 6.77 6.36
N GLU A 340 22.33 6.68 7.16
CA GLU A 340 21.51 5.48 7.25
C GLU A 340 20.86 5.16 5.90
N CYS A 341 20.25 6.14 5.25
CA CYS A 341 19.67 6.01 3.92
C CYS A 341 20.70 5.48 2.91
N ALA A 342 21.94 5.98 2.93
CA ALA A 342 23.00 5.52 2.03
C ALA A 342 23.39 4.05 2.28
N LYS A 343 23.33 3.58 3.53
CA LYS A 343 23.55 2.16 3.86
C LYS A 343 22.40 1.30 3.35
N LEU A 344 21.15 1.67 3.68
CA LEU A 344 19.95 0.96 3.23
C LEU A 344 19.88 0.88 1.70
N TYR A 345 20.20 1.98 1.01
CA TYR A 345 20.26 2.03 -0.45
C TYR A 345 21.18 0.94 -1.04
N ALA A 346 22.35 0.73 -0.44
CA ALA A 346 23.31 -0.27 -0.87
C ALA A 346 22.92 -1.69 -0.45
N ASP A 347 22.39 -1.87 0.76
CA ASP A 347 22.03 -3.19 1.30
C ASP A 347 20.79 -3.78 0.59
N GLU A 348 19.84 -2.93 0.19
CA GLU A 348 18.59 -3.32 -0.48
C GLU A 348 18.68 -3.32 -2.02
N ASP A 349 19.87 -3.08 -2.61
CA ASP A 349 20.06 -2.92 -4.06
C ASP A 349 19.03 -1.93 -4.68
N TYR A 350 18.78 -0.81 -3.99
CA TYR A 350 17.69 0.11 -4.32
C TYR A 350 17.90 0.79 -5.69
N LEU A 351 16.84 0.87 -6.50
CA LEU A 351 16.95 1.18 -7.92
C LEU A 351 16.80 2.66 -8.29
N ASP A 352 16.32 3.51 -7.38
CA ASP A 352 16.11 4.93 -7.68
C ASP A 352 17.45 5.69 -7.69
N GLU A 353 18.02 5.88 -8.88
CA GLU A 353 19.28 6.63 -9.05
C GLU A 353 19.17 8.10 -8.60
N GLY A 354 17.96 8.69 -8.63
CA GLY A 354 17.72 10.06 -8.23
C GLY A 354 17.89 10.26 -6.73
N ILE A 355 17.28 9.38 -5.93
CA ILE A 355 17.47 9.36 -4.47
C ILE A 355 18.95 9.13 -4.14
N GLY A 356 19.57 8.12 -4.75
CA GLY A 356 20.99 7.79 -4.48
C GLY A 356 21.94 8.96 -4.77
N ALA A 357 21.73 9.65 -5.91
CA ALA A 357 22.54 10.81 -6.28
C ALA A 357 22.33 12.00 -5.32
N HIS A 358 21.09 12.29 -4.94
CA HIS A 358 20.79 13.42 -4.05
C HIS A 358 21.30 13.19 -2.63
N VAL A 359 21.16 11.97 -2.09
CA VAL A 359 21.74 11.60 -0.79
C VAL A 359 23.26 11.84 -0.78
N ALA A 360 23.96 11.42 -1.85
CA ALA A 360 25.40 11.65 -1.96
C ALA A 360 25.76 13.14 -2.02
N GLU A 361 24.98 13.95 -2.74
CA GLU A 361 25.17 15.41 -2.82
C GLU A 361 24.99 16.07 -1.44
N LEU A 362 23.91 15.74 -0.72
CA LEU A 362 23.62 16.29 0.60
C LEU A 362 24.69 15.91 1.63
N LEU A 363 25.15 14.66 1.62
CA LEU A 363 26.23 14.22 2.50
C LEU A 363 27.54 14.98 2.23
N GLU A 364 27.91 15.15 0.95
CA GLU A 364 29.10 15.93 0.59
C GLU A 364 28.97 17.40 1.02
N GLU A 365 27.78 17.99 0.91
CA GLU A 365 27.52 19.35 1.37
C GLU A 365 27.63 19.49 2.89
N LEU A 366 27.02 18.57 3.66
CA LEU A 366 27.07 18.55 5.11
C LEU A 366 28.51 18.37 5.63
N GLU A 367 29.29 17.49 5.00
CA GLU A 367 30.71 17.33 5.29
C GLU A 367 31.51 18.61 5.06
N LYS A 368 31.27 19.32 3.94
CA LYS A 368 31.92 20.61 3.64
C LYS A 368 31.55 21.70 4.65
N ARG A 369 30.32 21.65 5.16
CA ARG A 369 29.82 22.55 6.22
C ARG A 369 30.39 22.19 7.61
N GLY A 370 31.04 21.04 7.74
CA GLY A 370 31.62 20.58 9.00
C GLY A 370 30.59 20.06 9.99
N VAL A 371 29.42 19.63 9.51
CA VAL A 371 28.37 19.02 10.32
C VAL A 371 28.86 17.66 10.81
N THR A 372 28.60 17.36 12.08
CA THR A 372 28.82 16.03 12.65
C THR A 372 27.47 15.32 12.76
N PRO A 373 27.36 14.03 12.42
CA PRO A 373 26.10 13.31 12.57
C PRO A 373 25.75 13.17 14.05
N ALA A 374 24.45 13.16 14.35
CA ALA A 374 23.97 12.91 15.70
C ALA A 374 24.45 11.55 16.22
N MET A 375 24.81 11.48 17.50
CA MET A 375 25.20 10.22 18.13
C MET A 375 23.95 9.36 18.30
N ASN A 376 24.02 8.10 17.89
CA ASN A 376 23.02 7.13 18.30
C ASN A 376 23.18 6.92 19.81
N ASP A 377 22.14 7.14 20.61
CA ASP A 377 22.08 6.70 22.02
C ASP A 377 22.05 5.15 22.14
N VAL A 378 22.21 4.43 21.04
CA VAL A 378 22.35 2.98 21.00
C VAL A 378 23.80 2.60 21.33
N GLU A 379 24.05 2.53 22.64
CA GLU A 379 25.04 1.69 23.34
C GLU A 379 26.32 1.35 22.55
N ASP A 380 27.39 2.11 22.83
CA ASP A 380 28.78 1.63 22.78
C ASP A 380 28.92 0.41 23.71
N ASP A 381 28.55 -0.77 23.23
CA ASP A 381 28.72 -2.04 23.93
C ASP A 381 29.55 -3.02 23.08
N GLU A 382 30.68 -2.56 22.54
CA GLU A 382 31.79 -3.44 22.16
C GLU A 382 33.15 -2.81 22.52
N ASP A 383 33.39 -2.65 23.83
CA ASP A 383 34.72 -2.79 24.41
C ASP A 383 35.19 -4.25 24.24
N VAL A 384 35.65 -4.61 23.03
CA VAL A 384 36.48 -5.80 22.85
C VAL A 384 37.92 -5.41 23.12
N GLU A 385 38.34 -5.63 24.37
CA GLU A 385 39.75 -5.75 24.76
C GLU A 385 40.49 -6.67 23.78
N MET A 386 41.18 -6.08 22.80
CA MET A 386 42.21 -6.78 22.04
C MET A 386 43.46 -6.88 22.92
N GLN A 387 43.52 -7.96 23.70
CA GLN A 387 44.77 -8.48 24.23
C GLN A 387 45.76 -8.69 23.07
N GLY A 388 46.88 -7.98 23.11
CA GLY A 388 48.06 -8.16 22.27
C GLY A 388 49.33 -7.96 23.08
#